data_AF-A0A845Y249-F1
#
_entry.id   AF-A0A845Y249-F1
#
_cell.length_a   1.000
_cell.length_b   1.000
_cell.length_c   1.000
_cell.angle_alpha   90.00
_cell.angle_beta   90.00
_cell.angle_gamma   90.00
#
_symmetry.space_group_name_H-M   'P 1'
#
loop_
_entity.id
_entity.type
_entity.pdbx_description
1 polymer ?
#
loop_
_entity_poly.entity_id
_entity_poly.type
_entity_poly.pdbx_seq_one_letter_code
_entity_poly.pdbx_strand_id
1 'polypeptide(L)'
;MPIAETINDKYIKERVLNFALNKMGLAYSKLEQYKQSLQFFQQALSKKELYLFEKYDILNNIGSVYLKIGDYSRAKEYYQEALKFSQNLTGDPGANGFILNNIGSAHTKMGEYTQALSTYRQALALFQELKDFPGERATLSNMS
;
A
#
# COMPACT_ATOMS: atom_id res chain seq x y z
N MET A 1 39.02 8.85 14.08
CA MET A 1 37.91 7.91 13.87
C MET A 1 36.61 8.72 13.75
N PRO A 2 36.16 9.14 12.54
CA PRO A 2 34.94 9.97 12.40
C PRO A 2 33.88 9.46 11.39
N ILE A 3 34.08 8.31 10.74
CA ILE A 3 33.26 7.88 9.60
C ILE A 3 31.91 7.27 10.03
N ALA A 4 31.82 6.69 11.23
CA ALA A 4 30.62 6.01 11.71
C ALA A 4 29.52 6.97 12.20
N GLU A 5 29.87 8.13 12.77
CA GLU A 5 28.89 9.11 13.26
C GLU A 5 28.20 9.89 12.13
N THR A 6 28.92 10.20 11.03
CA THR A 6 28.36 10.97 9.90
C THR A 6 27.36 10.16 9.07
N ILE A 7 27.54 8.83 8.99
CA ILE A 7 26.62 7.94 8.27
C ILE A 7 25.28 7.83 9.02
N ASN A 8 25.33 7.73 10.35
CA ASN A 8 24.13 7.59 11.20
C ASN A 8 23.23 8.84 11.13
N ASP A 9 23.81 10.04 11.12
CA ASP A 9 23.07 11.30 11.03
C ASP A 9 22.40 11.52 9.66
N LYS A 10 23.07 11.14 8.57
CA LYS A 10 22.49 11.23 7.22
C LYS A 10 21.31 10.27 7.09
N TYR A 11 21.48 9.04 7.58
CA TYR A 11 20.47 8.00 7.53
C TYR A 11 19.19 8.36 8.29
N ILE A 12 19.33 8.87 9.52
CA ILE A 12 18.19 9.32 10.32
C ILE A 12 17.44 10.46 9.61
N LYS A 13 18.16 11.41 9.01
CA LYS A 13 17.55 12.51 8.24
C LYS A 13 16.76 12.01 7.03
N GLU A 14 17.31 11.06 6.27
CA GLU A 14 16.61 10.48 5.12
C GLU A 14 15.34 9.73 5.54
N ARG A 15 15.39 8.98 6.65
CA ARG A 15 14.21 8.29 7.18
C ARG A 15 13.11 9.25 7.64
N VAL A 16 13.48 10.29 8.40
CA VAL A 16 12.52 11.31 8.86
C VAL A 16 11.90 12.03 7.66
N LEU A 17 12.70 12.31 6.63
CA LEU A 17 12.21 12.89 5.39
C LEU A 17 11.21 11.97 4.67
N ASN A 18 11.51 10.68 4.53
CA ASN A 18 10.61 9.71 3.89
C ASN A 18 9.28 9.61 4.62
N PHE A 19 9.32 9.54 5.96
CA PHE A 19 8.12 9.56 6.78
C PHE A 19 7.30 10.83 6.58
N ALA A 20 7.95 12.01 6.56
CA ALA A 20 7.29 13.29 6.33
C ALA A 20 6.62 13.33 4.94
N LEU A 21 7.31 12.90 3.89
CA LEU A 21 6.77 12.84 2.53
C LEU A 21 5.53 11.92 2.46
N ASN A 22 5.58 10.74 3.09
CA ASN A 22 4.44 9.83 3.17
C ASN A 22 3.24 10.48 3.90
N LYS A 23 3.49 11.18 5.02
CA LYS A 23 2.43 11.90 5.74
C LYS A 23 1.85 13.06 4.94
N MET A 24 2.66 13.82 4.21
CA MET A 24 2.19 14.86 3.29
C MET A 24 1.32 14.25 2.18
N GLY A 25 1.77 13.15 1.57
CA GLY A 25 0.98 12.43 0.57
C GLY A 25 -0.39 12.00 1.10
N LEU A 26 -0.45 11.45 2.31
CA LEU A 26 -1.71 11.09 2.98
C LEU A 26 -2.60 12.31 3.24
N ALA A 27 -2.04 13.43 3.72
CA ALA A 27 -2.78 14.65 3.98
C ALA A 27 -3.42 15.20 2.69
N TYR A 28 -2.66 15.29 1.59
CA TYR A 28 -3.19 15.72 0.31
C TYR A 28 -4.23 14.74 -0.26
N SER A 29 -4.10 13.43 -0.04
CA SER A 29 -5.12 12.44 -0.41
C SER A 29 -6.45 12.66 0.33
N LYS A 30 -6.39 13.11 1.60
CA LYS A 30 -7.57 13.45 2.41
C LYS A 30 -8.22 14.77 1.98
N LEU A 31 -7.44 15.69 1.43
CA LEU A 31 -7.93 16.94 0.82
C LEU A 31 -8.37 16.76 -0.64
N GLU A 32 -8.41 15.53 -1.14
CA GLU A 32 -8.72 15.21 -2.55
C GLU A 32 -7.79 15.87 -3.58
N GLN A 33 -6.63 16.34 -3.12
CA GLN A 33 -5.57 16.91 -3.95
C GLN A 33 -4.66 15.78 -4.46
N TYR A 34 -5.22 14.94 -5.32
CA TYR A 34 -4.59 13.66 -5.71
C TYR A 34 -3.28 13.83 -6.46
N LYS A 35 -3.13 14.88 -7.27
CA LYS A 35 -1.87 15.16 -7.98
C LYS A 35 -0.72 15.43 -7.00
N GLN A 36 -0.94 16.30 -6.02
CA GLN A 36 0.03 16.60 -4.96
C GLN A 36 0.31 15.36 -4.12
N SER A 37 -0.74 14.61 -3.78
CA SER A 37 -0.61 13.35 -3.05
C SER A 37 0.34 12.37 -3.74
N LEU A 38 0.12 12.11 -5.03
CA LEU A 38 0.98 11.26 -5.86
C LEU A 38 2.40 11.79 -5.95
N GLN A 39 2.60 13.11 -6.07
CA GLN A 39 3.94 13.70 -6.10
C GLN A 39 4.72 13.38 -4.82
N PHE A 40 4.12 13.55 -3.65
CA PHE A 40 4.80 13.26 -2.38
C PHE A 40 5.06 11.76 -2.20
N PHE A 41 4.12 10.90 -2.56
CA PHE A 41 4.34 9.45 -2.50
C PHE A 41 5.42 8.98 -3.48
N GLN A 42 5.45 9.50 -4.71
CA GLN A 42 6.49 9.17 -5.69
C GLN A 42 7.87 9.67 -5.23
N GLN A 43 7.95 10.86 -4.64
CA GLN A 43 9.18 11.36 -4.04
C GLN A 43 9.67 10.50 -2.87
N ALA A 44 8.76 9.96 -2.06
CA ALA A 44 9.10 9.02 -1.00
C ALA A 44 9.57 7.67 -1.59
N LEU A 45 8.89 7.17 -2.62
CA LEU A 45 9.20 5.89 -3.27
C LEU A 45 10.54 5.91 -4.01
N SER A 46 10.96 7.05 -4.55
CA SER A 46 12.21 7.19 -5.32
C SER A 46 13.48 7.20 -4.46
N LYS A 47 13.36 7.05 -3.13
CA LYS A 47 14.48 7.20 -2.20
C LYS A 47 15.26 5.89 -2.10
N LYS A 48 16.58 6.00 -2.27
CA LYS A 48 17.49 4.86 -2.43
C LYS A 48 17.59 3.98 -1.17
N GLU A 49 17.38 4.58 0.00
CA GLU A 49 17.48 3.92 1.31
C GLU A 49 16.10 3.70 1.95
N LEU A 50 15.04 3.61 1.13
CA LEU A 50 13.70 3.32 1.63
C LEU A 50 13.66 1.93 2.25
N TYR A 51 13.23 1.83 3.50
CA TYR A 51 13.08 0.53 4.11
C TYR A 51 11.95 -0.26 3.46
N LEU A 52 12.10 -1.56 3.51
CA LEU A 52 11.24 -2.54 2.86
C LEU A 52 9.77 -2.40 3.29
N PHE A 53 9.52 -2.11 4.58
CA PHE A 53 8.17 -1.87 5.11
C PHE A 53 7.57 -0.52 4.64
N GLU A 54 8.39 0.52 4.52
CA GLU A 54 7.95 1.85 4.06
C GLU A 54 7.56 1.82 2.58
N LYS A 55 8.26 0.99 1.80
CA LYS A 55 7.96 0.80 0.38
C LYS A 55 6.57 0.19 0.17
N TYR A 56 6.23 -0.83 0.95
CA TYR A 56 4.91 -1.45 0.92
C TYR A 56 3.79 -0.41 1.17
N ASP A 57 3.89 0.35 2.27
CA ASP A 57 2.88 1.34 2.64
C ASP A 57 2.69 2.41 1.55
N ILE A 58 3.80 2.89 0.99
CA ILE A 58 3.77 3.93 -0.05
C ILE A 58 3.12 3.39 -1.33
N LEU A 59 3.46 2.18 -1.77
CA LEU A 59 2.85 1.55 -2.95
C LEU A 59 1.34 1.37 -2.76
N ASN A 60 0.92 0.88 -1.59
CA ASN A 60 -0.49 0.74 -1.26
C ASN A 60 -1.23 2.10 -1.22
N ASN A 61 -0.60 3.14 -0.68
CA ASN A 61 -1.15 4.49 -0.67
C ASN A 61 -1.30 5.08 -2.09
N ILE A 62 -0.32 4.88 -2.96
CA ILE A 62 -0.39 5.29 -4.37
C ILE A 62 -1.56 4.56 -5.07
N GLY A 63 -1.68 3.24 -4.86
CA GLY A 63 -2.81 2.47 -5.38
C GLY A 63 -4.16 3.01 -4.92
N SER A 64 -4.27 3.40 -3.65
CA SER A 64 -5.49 4.02 -3.10
C SER A 64 -5.83 5.35 -3.76
N VAL A 65 -4.83 6.18 -4.06
CA VAL A 65 -5.05 7.44 -4.79
C VAL A 65 -5.52 7.16 -6.21
N TYR A 66 -4.89 6.21 -6.92
CA TYR A 66 -5.32 5.83 -8.27
C TYR A 66 -6.75 5.27 -8.29
N LEU A 67 -7.13 4.50 -7.27
CA LEU A 67 -8.49 3.99 -7.11
C LEU A 67 -9.51 5.14 -6.97
N LYS A 68 -9.17 6.19 -6.20
CA LYS A 68 -10.05 7.37 -6.01
C LYS A 68 -10.21 8.23 -7.26
N ILE A 69 -9.16 8.37 -8.08
CA ILE A 69 -9.24 9.15 -9.33
C ILE A 69 -9.88 8.39 -10.48
N GLY A 70 -10.20 7.10 -10.30
CA GLY A 70 -10.84 6.26 -11.31
C GLY A 70 -9.87 5.52 -12.26
N ASP A 71 -8.56 5.63 -12.04
CA ASP A 71 -7.55 4.89 -12.81
C ASP A 71 -7.28 3.53 -12.15
N TYR A 72 -8.26 2.64 -12.29
CA TYR A 72 -8.27 1.34 -11.62
C TYR A 72 -7.17 0.40 -12.11
N SER A 73 -6.70 0.57 -13.35
CA SER A 73 -5.61 -0.23 -13.91
C SER A 73 -4.29 0.07 -13.19
N ARG A 74 -3.94 1.36 -13.04
CA ARG A 74 -2.76 1.73 -12.25
C ARG A 74 -2.92 1.37 -10.78
N ALA A 75 -4.12 1.54 -10.21
CA ALA A 75 -4.38 1.12 -8.84
C ALA A 75 -4.04 -0.37 -8.63
N LYS A 76 -4.51 -1.24 -9.53
CA LYS A 76 -4.22 -2.68 -9.53
C LYS A 76 -2.72 -2.95 -9.64
N GLU A 77 -2.00 -2.30 -10.56
CA GLU A 77 -0.55 -2.47 -10.72
C GLU A 77 0.22 -2.14 -9.43
N TYR A 78 -0.07 -0.99 -8.80
CA TYR A 78 0.59 -0.59 -7.56
C TYR A 78 0.26 -1.51 -6.38
N TYR A 79 -0.99 -1.98 -6.27
CA TYR A 79 -1.35 -2.97 -5.26
C TYR A 79 -0.68 -4.33 -5.50
N GLN A 80 -0.54 -4.76 -6.76
CA GLN A 80 0.19 -5.99 -7.08
C GLN A 80 1.69 -5.88 -6.74
N GLU A 81 2.30 -4.72 -6.99
CA GLU A 81 3.67 -4.46 -6.55
C GLU A 81 3.75 -4.51 -5.02
N ALA A 82 2.83 -3.85 -4.31
CA ALA A 82 2.75 -3.89 -2.85
C ALA A 82 2.62 -5.32 -2.31
N LEU A 83 1.77 -6.15 -2.92
CA LEU A 83 1.58 -7.56 -2.53
C LEU A 83 2.88 -8.36 -2.70
N LYS A 84 3.54 -8.21 -3.85
CA LYS A 84 4.83 -8.87 -4.12
C LYS A 84 5.90 -8.46 -3.10
N PHE A 85 5.95 -7.19 -2.71
CA PHE A 85 6.85 -6.72 -1.66
C PHE A 85 6.50 -7.34 -0.30
N SER A 86 5.22 -7.30 0.09
CA SER A 86 4.76 -7.84 1.38
C SER A 86 5.07 -9.34 1.50
N GLN A 87 4.78 -10.14 0.47
CA GLN A 87 5.04 -11.59 0.42
C GLN A 87 6.53 -11.94 0.49
N ASN A 88 7.38 -11.24 -0.25
CA ASN A 88 8.80 -11.61 -0.35
C ASN A 88 9.64 -11.21 0.86
N LEU A 89 9.17 -10.26 1.68
CA LEU A 89 10.03 -9.61 2.68
C LEU A 89 9.53 -9.74 4.11
N THR A 90 8.22 -9.59 4.30
CA THR A 90 7.62 -9.69 5.63
C THR A 90 6.89 -11.01 5.80
N GLY A 91 6.27 -11.51 4.71
CA GLY A 91 5.35 -12.64 4.77
C GLY A 91 4.13 -12.37 5.65
N ASP A 92 3.86 -11.12 6.06
CA ASP A 92 2.79 -10.79 6.99
C ASP A 92 1.41 -11.12 6.36
N PRO A 93 0.69 -12.14 6.87
CA PRO A 93 -0.60 -12.52 6.31
C PRO A 93 -1.64 -11.40 6.43
N GLY A 94 -1.52 -10.52 7.45
CA GLY A 94 -2.46 -9.43 7.67
C GLY A 94 -2.32 -8.35 6.60
N ALA A 95 -1.10 -7.87 6.37
CA ALA A 95 -0.79 -6.94 5.28
C ALA A 95 -1.21 -7.52 3.92
N ASN A 96 -0.90 -8.79 3.64
CA ASN A 96 -1.32 -9.47 2.41
C ASN A 96 -2.84 -9.48 2.24
N GLY A 97 -3.60 -9.77 3.31
CA GLY A 97 -5.06 -9.73 3.31
C GLY A 97 -5.62 -8.35 2.95
N PHE A 98 -5.08 -7.28 3.53
CA PHE A 98 -5.50 -5.91 3.22
C PHE A 98 -5.23 -5.54 1.76
N ILE A 99 -4.06 -5.90 1.23
CA ILE A 99 -3.71 -5.62 -0.18
C ILE A 99 -4.61 -6.39 -1.14
N LEU A 100 -4.85 -7.68 -0.86
CA LEU A 100 -5.75 -8.51 -1.67
C LEU A 100 -7.17 -7.92 -1.69
N ASN A 101 -7.64 -7.38 -0.57
CA ASN A 101 -8.90 -6.64 -0.52
C ASN A 101 -8.91 -5.42 -1.46
N ASN A 102 -7.82 -4.66 -1.49
CA ASN A 102 -7.67 -3.51 -2.36
C ASN A 102 -7.59 -3.89 -3.85
N ILE A 103 -6.90 -4.99 -4.18
CA ILE A 103 -6.85 -5.56 -5.54
C ILE A 103 -8.25 -6.02 -5.97
N GLY A 104 -8.98 -6.71 -5.08
CA GLY A 104 -10.37 -7.11 -5.33
C GLY A 104 -11.25 -5.89 -5.62
N SER A 105 -11.07 -4.80 -4.88
CA SER A 105 -11.80 -3.55 -5.11
C SER A 105 -11.49 -2.94 -6.47
N ALA A 106 -10.22 -2.93 -6.88
CA ALA A 106 -9.84 -2.49 -8.22
C ALA A 106 -10.50 -3.35 -9.30
N HIS A 107 -10.49 -4.68 -9.16
CA HIS A 107 -11.19 -5.59 -10.08
C HIS A 107 -12.70 -5.28 -10.15
N THR A 108 -13.38 -5.11 -9.02
CA THR A 108 -14.81 -4.74 -8.97
C THR A 108 -15.07 -3.44 -9.72
N LYS A 109 -14.23 -2.42 -9.52
CA LYS A 109 -14.35 -1.12 -10.22
C LYS A 109 -14.07 -1.20 -11.72
N MET A 110 -13.31 -2.20 -12.16
CA MET A 110 -13.08 -2.51 -13.58
C MET A 110 -14.16 -3.39 -14.20
N GLY A 111 -15.13 -3.90 -13.41
CA GLY A 111 -16.12 -4.89 -13.88
C GLY A 111 -15.58 -6.31 -13.99
N GLU A 112 -14.38 -6.58 -13.47
CA GLU A 112 -13.68 -7.87 -13.50
C GLU A 112 -14.15 -8.76 -12.32
N TYR A 113 -15.45 -9.03 -12.23
CA TYR A 113 -16.08 -9.61 -11.04
C TYR A 113 -15.57 -11.00 -10.66
N THR A 114 -15.25 -11.85 -11.63
CA THR A 114 -14.71 -13.20 -11.37
C THR A 114 -13.35 -13.11 -10.67
N GLN A 115 -12.49 -12.20 -11.15
CA GLN A 115 -11.19 -11.92 -10.55
C GLN A 115 -11.36 -11.30 -9.17
N ALA A 116 -12.27 -10.33 -9.02
CA ALA A 116 -12.57 -9.71 -7.72
C ALA A 116 -12.96 -10.76 -6.67
N LEU A 117 -13.93 -11.63 -6.97
CA LEU A 117 -14.37 -12.69 -6.05
C LEU A 117 -13.25 -13.67 -5.72
N SER A 118 -12.40 -14.03 -6.69
CA SER A 118 -11.23 -14.88 -6.44
C SER A 118 -10.25 -14.20 -5.47
N THR A 119 -9.94 -12.93 -5.70
CA THR A 119 -9.02 -12.17 -4.85
C THR A 119 -9.58 -11.95 -3.45
N TYR A 120 -10.86 -11.61 -3.31
CA TYR A 120 -11.50 -11.46 -2.00
C TYR A 120 -11.52 -12.76 -1.19
N ARG A 121 -11.72 -13.92 -1.84
CA ARG A 121 -11.63 -15.22 -1.16
C ARG A 121 -10.23 -15.48 -0.60
N GLN A 122 -9.18 -15.08 -1.31
CA GLN A 122 -7.80 -15.18 -0.81
C GLN A 122 -7.60 -14.27 0.42
N ALA A 123 -8.09 -13.02 0.38
CA ALA A 123 -8.04 -12.11 1.52
C ALA A 123 -8.81 -12.67 2.73
N LEU A 124 -10.02 -13.20 2.51
CA LEU A 124 -10.86 -13.78 3.55
C LEU A 124 -10.19 -14.95 4.25
N ALA A 125 -9.55 -15.85 3.49
CA ALA A 125 -8.83 -16.99 4.05
C ALA A 125 -7.71 -16.54 5.00
N LEU A 126 -6.95 -15.51 4.65
CA LEU A 126 -5.89 -14.96 5.51
C LEU A 126 -6.46 -14.34 6.78
N PHE A 127 -7.53 -13.53 6.67
CA PHE A 127 -8.13 -12.93 7.86
C PHE A 127 -8.75 -13.98 8.80
N GLN A 128 -9.33 -15.06 8.27
CA GLN A 128 -9.84 -16.18 9.05
C GLN A 128 -8.73 -16.94 9.79
N GLU A 129 -7.60 -17.19 9.13
CA GLU A 129 -6.43 -17.81 9.75
C GLU A 129 -5.92 -16.97 10.93
N LEU A 130 -5.90 -15.65 10.76
CA LEU A 130 -5.49 -14.69 11.78
C LEU A 130 -6.56 -14.43 12.86
N LYS A 131 -7.80 -14.89 12.65
CA LYS A 131 -8.98 -14.53 13.46
C LYS A 131 -9.20 -13.01 13.52
N ASP A 132 -8.91 -12.31 12.42
CA ASP A 132 -9.13 -10.88 12.25
C ASP A 132 -10.57 -10.62 11.79
N PHE A 133 -11.50 -10.62 12.74
CA PHE A 133 -12.91 -10.37 12.47
C PHE A 133 -13.20 -9.03 11.76
N PRO A 134 -12.52 -7.90 12.10
CA PRO A 134 -12.62 -6.68 11.29
C PRO A 134 -12.25 -6.88 9.81
N GLY A 135 -11.12 -7.54 9.52
CA GLY A 135 -10.67 -7.84 8.16
C GLY A 135 -11.65 -8.74 7.40
N GLU A 136 -12.15 -9.80 8.05
CA GLU A 136 -13.18 -10.67 7.49
C GLU A 136 -14.44 -9.89 7.09
N ARG A 137 -15.00 -9.08 8.00
CA ARG A 137 -16.21 -8.29 7.74
C ARG A 137 -16.02 -7.30 6.60
N ALA A 138 -14.89 -6.60 6.58
CA ALA A 138 -14.56 -5.67 5.50
C ALA A 138 -14.52 -6.40 4.15
N THR A 139 -13.93 -7.60 4.11
CA THR A 139 -13.84 -8.42 2.91
C THR A 139 -15.22 -8.87 2.43
N LEU A 140 -16.05 -9.42 3.33
CA LEU A 140 -17.41 -9.88 3.00
C LEU A 140 -18.30 -8.74 2.49
N SER A 141 -18.18 -7.55 3.09
CA SER A 141 -18.90 -6.36 2.63
C SER A 141 -18.50 -5.96 1.20
N ASN A 142 -17.25 -6.15 0.81
CA ASN A 142 -16.76 -5.83 -0.53
C ASN A 142 -17.14 -6.89 -1.58
N MET A 143 -17.48 -8.10 -1.14
CA MET A 143 -17.95 -9.21 -1.99
C MET A 143 -19.46 -9.16 -2.30
N SER A 144 -20.20 -8.32 -1.57
CA SER A 144 -21.66 -8.17 -1.68
C SER A 144 -22.02 -7.25 -2.84
#